data_AF-A0A2V8T897-F1
#
_entry.id   AF-A0A2V8T897-F1
#
_cell.length_a   1.000
_cell.length_b   1.000
_cell.length_c   1.000
_cell.angle_alpha   90.00
_cell.angle_beta   90.00
_cell.angle_gamma   90.00
#
_symmetry.space_group_name_H-M   'P 1'
#
loop_
_entity.id
_entity.type
_entity.pdbx_description
1 polymer ?
#
loop_
_entity_poly.entity_id
_entity_poly.type
_entity_poly.pdbx_seq_one_letter_code
_entity_poly.pdbx_strand_id
1 'polypeptide(L)'
;MRSVFAREGVQEQAAAPLLSWLTWVYPNRPLTEEFDRIIAAGYVKGADLWHLANALFLDPERSGLTFLTLDRRQRQVAARLGFTR
;
A
#
# COMPACT_ATOMS: atom_id res chain seq x y z
N MET A 1 10.75 -6.41 0.14
CA MET A 1 12.16 -6.03 -0.18
C MET A 1 13.16 -6.64 0.78
N ARG A 2 13.02 -6.53 2.12
CA ARG A 2 13.96 -7.16 3.07
C ARG A 2 14.18 -8.66 2.83
N SER A 3 13.12 -9.43 2.56
CA SER A 3 13.24 -10.86 2.23
C SER A 3 14.00 -11.13 0.93
N VAL A 4 13.89 -10.24 -0.07
CA VAL A 4 14.63 -10.34 -1.33
C VAL A 4 16.10 -10.04 -1.07
N PHE A 5 16.43 -8.97 -0.34
CA PHE A 5 17.81 -8.67 0.01
C PHE A 5 18.47 -9.78 0.82
N ALA A 6 17.76 -10.37 1.78
CA ALA A 6 18.23 -11.53 2.51
C ALA A 6 18.49 -12.73 1.58
N ARG A 7 17.60 -13.00 0.61
CA ARG A 7 17.76 -14.09 -0.36
C ARG A 7 18.93 -13.86 -1.32
N GLU A 8 19.10 -12.64 -1.80
CA GLU A 8 20.15 -12.28 -2.77
C GLU A 8 21.50 -11.93 -2.08
N GLY A 9 21.62 -12.12 -0.76
CA GLY A 9 22.86 -11.85 -0.01
C GLY A 9 23.22 -10.36 0.08
N VAL A 10 22.28 -9.46 -0.16
CA VAL A 10 22.49 -8.01 -0.06
C VAL A 10 22.47 -7.62 1.41
N GLN A 11 23.60 -7.05 1.87
CA GLN A 11 23.71 -6.57 3.24
C GLN A 11 22.76 -5.39 3.48
N GLU A 12 22.11 -5.37 4.65
CA GLU A 12 21.11 -4.36 4.99
C GLU A 12 21.70 -2.94 4.97
N GLN A 13 22.97 -2.78 5.32
CA GLN A 13 23.73 -1.53 5.23
C GLN A 13 23.90 -1.04 3.79
N ALA A 14 24.04 -1.96 2.83
CA ALA A 14 24.13 -1.62 1.41
C ALA A 14 22.76 -1.23 0.83
N ALA A 15 21.67 -1.77 1.38
CA ALA A 15 20.30 -1.41 1.02
C ALA A 15 19.79 -0.13 1.68
N ALA A 16 20.43 0.31 2.78
CA ALA A 16 19.96 1.44 3.58
C ALA A 16 19.84 2.76 2.78
N PRO A 17 20.78 3.15 1.90
CA PRO A 17 20.60 4.35 1.07
C PRO A 17 19.38 4.24 0.15
N LEU A 18 19.16 3.07 -0.46
CA LEU A 18 18.03 2.83 -1.36
C LEU A 18 16.67 2.86 -0.64
N LEU A 19 16.62 2.48 0.64
CA LEU A 19 15.36 2.48 1.41
C LEU A 19 15.17 3.74 2.25
N SER A 20 16.18 4.62 2.34
CA SER A 20 16.17 5.79 3.23
C SER A 20 15.05 6.81 2.96
N TRP A 21 14.56 6.86 1.72
CA TRP A 21 13.45 7.72 1.29
C TRP A 21 12.07 7.09 1.50
N LEU A 22 12.01 5.84 1.98
CA LEU A 22 10.77 5.15 2.28
C LEU A 22 10.42 5.25 3.76
N THR A 23 9.20 5.66 4.04
CA THR A 23 8.62 5.61 5.38
C THR A 23 7.70 4.40 5.50
N TRP A 24 7.87 3.63 6.58
CA TRP A 24 6.99 2.52 6.90
C TRP A 24 5.74 3.03 7.61
N VAL A 25 4.57 2.59 7.15
CA VAL A 25 3.28 2.92 7.76
C VAL A 25 2.77 1.68 8.48
N TYR A 26 2.47 1.85 9.76
CA TYR A 26 1.84 0.85 10.60
C TYR A 26 0.63 1.48 11.28
N PRO A 27 -0.59 1.18 10.80
CA PRO A 27 -1.81 1.71 11.39
C PRO A 27 -1.89 1.35 12.87
N ASN A 28 -2.21 2.35 13.69
CA ASN A 28 -2.34 2.20 15.14
C ASN A 28 -3.76 1.83 15.59
N ARG A 29 -4.63 1.49 14.63
CA ARG A 29 -6.01 1.04 14.86
C ARG A 29 -6.43 -0.01 13.83
N PRO A 30 -7.50 -0.78 14.09
CA PRO A 30 -8.12 -1.62 13.07
C PRO A 30 -8.53 -0.80 11.83
N LEU A 31 -8.43 -1.44 10.66
CA LEU A 31 -8.74 -0.83 9.36
C LEU A 31 -10.15 -1.18 8.85
N THR A 32 -11.08 -1.47 9.75
CA THR A 32 -12.43 -1.94 9.38
C THR A 32 -13.15 -0.95 8.48
N GLU A 33 -13.10 0.35 8.79
CA GLU A 33 -13.73 1.39 7.98
C GLU A 33 -13.16 1.45 6.56
N GLU A 34 -11.84 1.31 6.42
CA GLU A 34 -11.18 1.27 5.12
C GLU A 34 -11.56 0.01 4.34
N PHE A 35 -11.61 -1.14 5.00
CA PHE A 35 -12.02 -2.39 4.37
C PHE A 35 -13.44 -2.29 3.82
N ASP A 36 -14.38 -1.73 4.59
CA ASP A 36 -15.77 -1.57 4.16
C ASP A 36 -15.85 -0.67 2.91
N ARG A 37 -15.12 0.45 2.89
CA ARG A 37 -15.03 1.34 1.73
C ARG A 37 -14.46 0.64 0.50
N ILE A 38 -13.40 -0.17 0.68
CA ILE A 38 -12.77 -0.90 -0.42
C ILE A 38 -13.72 -1.95 -0.98
N ILE A 39 -14.36 -2.75 -0.11
CA ILE A 39 -15.29 -3.80 -0.51
C ILE A 39 -16.47 -3.21 -1.29
N ALA A 40 -16.97 -2.04 -0.88
CA ALA A 40 -18.01 -1.30 -1.60
C ALA A 40 -17.56 -0.82 -3.00
N ALA A 41 -16.29 -0.43 -3.18
CA ALA A 41 -15.74 0.00 -4.47
C ALA A 41 -15.38 -1.16 -5.41
N GLY A 42 -15.02 -2.32 -4.86
CA GLY A 42 -14.77 -3.55 -5.60
C GLY A 42 -14.02 -4.61 -4.80
N TYR A 43 -14.15 -5.86 -5.22
CA TYR A 43 -13.55 -6.96 -4.48
C TYR A 43 -12.04 -7.06 -4.74
N VAL A 44 -11.23 -6.97 -3.67
CA VAL A 44 -9.83 -7.38 -3.57
C VAL A 44 -9.63 -8.10 -2.22
N LYS A 45 -8.55 -8.87 -2.05
CA LYS A 45 -8.33 -9.67 -0.83
C LYS A 45 -6.86 -9.74 -0.43
N GLY A 46 -6.60 -10.15 0.80
CA GLY A 46 -5.24 -10.35 1.31
C GLY A 46 -4.41 -9.08 1.23
N ALA A 47 -3.20 -9.18 0.66
CA ALA A 47 -2.27 -8.06 0.55
C ALA A 47 -2.85 -6.88 -0.27
N ASP A 48 -3.64 -7.15 -1.31
CA ASP A 48 -4.19 -6.08 -2.15
C ASP A 48 -5.17 -5.19 -1.38
N LEU A 49 -6.00 -5.83 -0.55
CA LEU A 49 -6.92 -5.17 0.38
C LEU A 49 -6.15 -4.41 1.46
N TRP A 50 -5.13 -5.04 2.05
CA TRP A 50 -4.31 -4.44 3.09
C TRP A 50 -3.59 -3.17 2.61
N HIS A 51 -2.99 -3.19 1.42
CA HIS A 51 -2.29 -2.03 0.87
C HIS A 51 -3.22 -0.84 0.61
N LEU A 52 -4.41 -1.10 0.03
CA LEU A 52 -5.41 -0.04 -0.19
C LEU A 52 -5.92 0.53 1.14
N ALA A 53 -6.11 -0.32 2.15
CA ALA A 53 -6.56 0.12 3.46
C ALA A 53 -5.51 0.99 4.16
N ASN A 54 -4.23 0.65 4.04
CA ASN A 54 -3.15 1.49 4.55
C ASN A 54 -3.09 2.85 3.84
N ALA A 55 -3.29 2.88 2.52
CA ALA A 55 -3.32 4.11 1.76
C ALA A 55 -4.51 5.01 2.17
N LEU A 56 -5.70 4.44 2.37
CA LEU A 56 -6.87 5.18 2.87
C LEU A 56 -6.70 5.65 4.32
N PHE A 57 -6.06 4.85 5.17
CA PHE A 57 -5.73 5.27 6.54
C PHE A 57 -4.80 6.49 6.54
N LEU A 58 -3.83 6.53 5.64
CA LEU A 58 -2.85 7.61 5.55
C LEU A 58 -3.39 8.86 4.85
N ASP A 59 -4.19 8.69 3.80
CA ASP A 59 -4.85 9.77 3.06
C ASP A 59 -6.34 9.45 2.87
N PRO A 60 -7.16 9.72 3.89
CA PRO A 60 -8.59 9.43 3.86
C PRO A 60 -9.33 10.18 2.76
N GLU A 61 -8.79 11.32 2.29
CA GLU A 61 -9.37 12.17 1.25
C GLU A 61 -8.85 11.87 -0.17
N ARG A 62 -7.82 11.03 -0.30
CA ARG A 62 -7.21 10.60 -1.57
C ARG A 62 -6.69 11.79 -2.40
N SER A 63 -6.35 12.89 -1.75
CA SER A 63 -5.94 14.15 -2.40
C SER A 63 -4.43 14.39 -2.39
N GLY A 64 -3.69 13.69 -1.53
CA GLY A 64 -2.26 13.90 -1.31
C GLY A 64 -1.38 12.73 -1.76
N LEU A 65 -1.96 11.56 -2.04
CA LEU A 65 -1.21 10.36 -2.39
C LEU A 65 -1.56 9.81 -3.78
N THR A 66 -0.52 9.34 -4.46
CA THR A 66 -0.61 8.54 -5.68
C THR A 66 -0.43 7.06 -5.33
N PHE A 67 -1.37 6.22 -5.79
CA PHE A 67 -1.32 4.78 -5.49
C PHE A 67 -0.66 3.99 -6.62
N LEU A 68 0.61 3.67 -6.45
CA LEU A 68 1.40 2.92 -7.43
C LEU A 68 1.22 1.41 -7.25
N THR A 69 0.73 0.73 -8.29
CA THR A 69 0.65 -0.74 -8.33
C THR A 69 0.77 -1.29 -9.75
N LEU A 70 1.41 -2.46 -9.86
CA LEU A 70 1.45 -3.26 -11.09
C LEU A 70 0.23 -4.18 -11.21
N ASP A 71 -0.49 -4.45 -10.11
CA ASP A 71 -1.68 -5.29 -10.14
C ASP A 71 -2.86 -4.55 -10.78
N ARG A 72 -3.44 -5.16 -11.83
CA ARG A 72 -4.51 -4.53 -12.62
C ARG A 72 -5.80 -4.38 -11.81
N ARG A 73 -6.15 -5.37 -10.99
CA ARG A 73 -7.39 -5.39 -10.22
C ARG A 73 -7.33 -4.38 -9.09
N GLN A 74 -6.22 -4.35 -8.36
CA GLN A 74 -5.96 -3.37 -7.32
C GLN A 74 -5.96 -1.95 -7.89
N ARG A 75 -5.35 -1.72 -9.05
CA ARG A 75 -5.38 -0.42 -9.73
C ARG A 75 -6.81 0.04 -10.06
N GLN A 76 -7.65 -0.88 -10.54
CA GLN A 76 -9.05 -0.56 -10.85
C GLN A 76 -9.82 -0.15 -9.60
N VAL A 77 -9.61 -0.84 -8.48
CA VAL A 77 -10.26 -0.49 -7.20
C VAL A 77 -9.69 0.81 -6.64
N ALA A 78 -8.37 1.03 -6.70
CA ALA A 78 -7.74 2.29 -6.31
C ALA A 78 -8.34 3.50 -7.03
N ALA A 79 -8.51 3.40 -8.35
CA ALA A 79 -9.10 4.45 -9.16
C ALA A 79 -10.57 4.73 -8.78
N ARG A 80 -11.35 3.69 -8.46
CA ARG A 80 -12.73 3.85 -7.98
C ARG A 80 -12.82 4.50 -6.60
N LEU A 81 -11.81 4.31 -5.76
CA LEU A 81 -11.68 4.97 -4.46
C LEU A 81 -11.23 6.44 -4.58
N GLY A 82 -10.80 6.87 -5.77
CA GLY A 82 -10.38 8.23 -6.05
C GLY A 82 -8.87 8.48 -5.97
N PHE A 83 -8.04 7.44 -5.83
CA PHE A 83 -6.59 7.60 -5.89
C PHE A 83 -6.14 7.91 -7.32
N THR A 84 -5.18 8.83 -7.43
CA THR A 84 -4.46 9.10 -8.68
C THR A 84 -3.39 8.03 -8.94
N ARG A 85 -2.94 7.95 -10.19
CA ARG A 85 -2.00 6.93 -10.67
C ARG A 85 -0.61 7.51 -10.88
#